data_AF-A0A3C1M2C4-F1
#
_entry.id   AF-A0A3C1M2C4-F1
#
_cell.length_a   1.000
_cell.length_b   1.000
_cell.length_c   1.000
_cell.angle_alpha   90.00
_cell.angle_beta   90.00
_cell.angle_gamma   90.00
#
_symmetry.space_group_name_H-M   'P 1'
#
loop_
_entity.id
_entity.type
_entity.pdbx_description
1 polymer ?
#
loop_
_entity_poly.entity_id
_entity_poly.type
_entity_poly.pdbx_seq_one_letter_code
_entity_poly.pdbx_strand_id
1 'polypeptide(L)'
;MGAAKLDLVLLALEALTGITSEAMLQTAQEVGAATILRDRVTLWRLRQANPWRRGRGRKGLDLEEAQALVAVGTRLAQQHHATIRAAVAAWEEGRLQHPPLVDYLERFADLWRDRLQPAAPSTMEAMALKLLVDLLFYGGPAGLQRLWLALLEEAG
;
A
#
# COMPACT_ATOMS: atom_id res chain seq x y z
N MET A 1 14.87 -7.07 0.19
CA MET A 1 13.43 -7.38 0.29
C MET A 1 12.65 -6.13 -0.08
N GLY A 2 11.61 -6.22 -0.93
CA GLY A 2 10.89 -5.09 -1.55
C GLY A 2 10.14 -4.14 -0.60
N ALA A 3 10.83 -3.50 0.36
CA ALA A 3 10.22 -2.61 1.35
C ALA A 3 9.52 -1.39 0.72
N ALA A 4 9.98 -0.95 -0.46
CA ALA A 4 9.31 0.09 -1.24
C ALA A 4 7.88 -0.31 -1.60
N LYS A 5 7.71 -1.50 -2.19
CA LYS A 5 6.40 -2.01 -2.64
C LYS A 5 5.39 -2.11 -1.50
N LEU A 6 5.78 -2.65 -0.35
CA LEU A 6 4.87 -2.77 0.80
C LEU A 6 4.34 -1.41 1.25
N ASP A 7 5.25 -0.44 1.40
CA ASP A 7 4.86 0.89 1.83
C ASP A 7 3.97 1.61 0.80
N LEU A 8 4.24 1.42 -0.49
CA LEU A 8 3.44 1.94 -1.59
C LEU A 8 2.03 1.32 -1.64
N VAL A 9 1.91 0.01 -1.41
CA VAL A 9 0.61 -0.67 -1.30
C VAL A 9 -0.20 -0.09 -0.15
N LEU A 10 0.42 0.14 1.00
CA LEU A 10 -0.26 0.77 2.15
C LEU A 10 -0.61 2.23 1.90
N LEU A 11 0.23 2.98 1.17
CA LEU A 11 -0.08 4.35 0.73
C LEU A 11 -1.28 4.38 -0.23
N ALA A 12 -1.35 3.44 -1.18
CA ALA A 12 -2.45 3.35 -2.13
C ALA A 12 -3.77 3.01 -1.42
N LEU A 13 -3.76 2.10 -0.45
CA LEU A 13 -4.93 1.81 0.38
C LEU A 13 -5.35 3.04 1.19
N GLU A 14 -4.41 3.71 1.87
CA GLU A 14 -4.66 4.94 2.63
C GLU A 14 -5.28 6.04 1.76
N ALA A 15 -4.76 6.25 0.55
CA ALA A 15 -5.29 7.21 -0.41
C ALA A 15 -6.72 6.85 -0.86
N LEU A 16 -6.95 5.60 -1.24
CA LEU A 16 -8.21 5.16 -1.85
C LEU A 16 -9.36 5.10 -0.85
N THR A 17 -9.07 4.68 0.39
CA THR A 17 -10.12 4.32 1.35
C THR A 17 -10.16 5.25 2.56
N GLY A 18 -9.14 6.10 2.74
CA GLY A 18 -9.00 6.97 3.91
C GLY A 18 -8.68 6.21 5.20
N ILE A 19 -8.26 4.94 5.11
CA ILE A 19 -7.86 4.17 6.30
C ILE A 19 -6.70 4.83 7.02
N THR A 20 -6.74 4.77 8.35
CA THR A 20 -5.69 5.32 9.20
C THR A 20 -4.75 4.23 9.70
N SER A 21 -3.65 4.62 10.36
CA SER A 21 -2.78 3.68 11.06
C SER A 21 -3.52 2.84 12.10
N GLU A 22 -4.63 3.32 12.65
CA GLU A 22 -5.44 2.56 13.60
C GLU A 22 -6.15 1.39 12.95
N ALA A 23 -6.75 1.62 11.77
CA ALA A 23 -7.31 0.52 10.96
C ALA A 23 -6.25 -0.52 10.62
N MET A 24 -5.04 -0.10 10.23
CA MET A 24 -3.93 -1.02 9.95
C MET A 24 -3.51 -1.85 11.17
N LEU A 25 -3.47 -1.25 12.36
CA LEU A 25 -3.15 -1.96 13.60
C LEU A 25 -4.28 -2.91 14.02
N GLN A 26 -5.54 -2.51 13.82
CA GLN A 26 -6.68 -3.40 14.04
C GLN A 26 -6.62 -4.61 13.10
N THR A 27 -6.31 -4.40 11.82
CA THR A 27 -6.10 -5.49 10.88
C THR A 27 -4.93 -6.37 11.28
N ALA A 28 -3.85 -5.81 11.84
CA ALA A 28 -2.74 -6.60 12.36
C ALA A 28 -3.17 -7.54 13.48
N GLN A 29 -4.14 -7.15 14.31
CA GLN A 29 -4.72 -8.05 15.31
C GLN A 29 -5.53 -9.17 14.66
N GLU A 30 -6.37 -8.85 13.67
CA GLU A 30 -7.19 -9.84 12.95
C GLU A 30 -6.34 -10.94 12.29
N VAL A 31 -5.17 -10.59 11.76
CA VAL A 31 -4.28 -11.52 11.03
C VAL A 31 -3.21 -12.14 11.93
N GLY A 32 -3.25 -11.93 13.24
CA GLY A 32 -2.28 -12.51 14.19
C GLY A 32 -0.89 -11.86 14.16
N ALA A 33 -0.75 -10.66 13.60
CA ALA A 33 0.50 -9.91 13.48
C ALA A 33 0.70 -8.85 14.58
N ALA A 34 -0.17 -8.81 15.61
CA ALA A 34 -0.14 -7.80 16.67
C ALA A 34 1.17 -7.75 17.47
N THR A 35 1.90 -8.86 17.57
CA THR A 35 3.21 -8.91 18.25
C THR A 35 4.31 -8.21 17.47
N ILE A 36 4.19 -8.15 16.14
CA ILE A 36 5.10 -7.45 15.23
C ILE A 36 4.66 -6.00 15.05
N LEU A 37 3.38 -5.77 14.75
CA LEU A 37 2.76 -4.46 14.55
C LEU A 37 2.02 -4.00 15.81
N ARG A 38 2.80 -3.71 16.86
CA ARG A 38 2.27 -3.44 18.21
C ARG A 38 1.64 -2.05 18.37
N ASP A 39 2.18 -1.07 17.68
CA ASP A 39 1.80 0.34 17.86
C ASP A 39 2.10 1.18 16.60
N ARG A 40 1.63 2.42 16.63
CA ARG A 40 1.79 3.38 15.52
C ARG A 40 3.27 3.70 15.25
N VAL A 41 4.12 3.68 16.27
CA VAL A 41 5.55 3.98 16.15
C VAL A 41 6.26 2.86 15.38
N THR A 42 5.92 1.61 15.69
CA THR A 42 6.45 0.42 15.04
C THR A 42 5.98 0.36 13.59
N LEU A 43 4.68 0.54 13.33
CA LEU A 43 4.15 0.64 11.97
C LEU A 43 4.85 1.73 11.15
N TRP A 44 4.98 2.95 11.72
CA TRP A 44 5.72 4.02 11.08
C TRP A 44 7.18 3.63 10.81
N ARG A 45 7.87 3.03 11.78
CA ARG A 45 9.26 2.59 11.63
C ARG A 45 9.43 1.59 10.49
N LEU A 46 8.52 0.61 10.34
CA LEU A 46 8.58 -0.37 9.26
C LEU A 46 8.34 0.29 7.90
N ARG A 47 7.40 1.23 7.82
CA ARG A 47 7.16 2.03 6.60
C ARG A 47 8.37 2.89 6.21
N GLN A 48 9.24 3.27 7.16
CA GLN A 48 10.51 3.96 6.88
C GLN A 48 11.60 3.07 6.25
N ALA A 49 11.36 1.76 6.08
CA ALA A 49 12.26 0.88 5.32
C ALA A 49 12.17 1.11 3.79
N ASN A 50 11.14 1.84 3.32
CA ASN A 50 11.05 2.26 1.93
C ASN A 50 12.15 3.29 1.59
N PRO A 51 13.06 3.00 0.65
CA PRO A 51 14.16 3.90 0.28
C PRO A 51 13.68 5.26 -0.27
N TRP A 52 12.44 5.35 -0.76
CA TRP A 52 11.88 6.60 -1.24
C TRP A 52 11.32 7.48 -0.11
N ARG A 53 11.22 7.02 1.13
CA ARG A 53 10.72 7.85 2.24
C ARG A 53 11.61 9.08 2.46
N ARG A 54 10.98 10.24 2.71
CA ARG A 54 11.68 11.42 3.23
C ARG A 54 12.20 11.13 4.65
N GLY A 55 13.45 11.52 4.90
CA GLY A 55 14.13 11.30 6.19
C GLY A 55 15.25 10.26 6.11
N ARG A 56 15.81 9.86 7.26
CA ARG A 56 16.85 8.83 7.31
C ARG A 56 16.23 7.45 7.05
N GLY A 57 16.62 6.82 5.95
CA GLY A 57 16.30 5.42 5.66
C GLY A 57 16.76 4.52 6.81
N ARG A 58 15.86 3.65 7.29
CA ARG A 58 16.15 2.71 8.37
C ARG A 58 16.58 1.35 7.82
N LYS A 59 17.01 0.47 8.72
CA LYS A 59 17.24 -0.95 8.45
C LYS A 59 16.06 -1.51 7.63
N GLY A 60 16.36 -2.32 6.63
CA GLY A 60 15.34 -3.05 5.88
C GLY A 60 14.51 -3.96 6.77
N LEU A 61 13.33 -4.34 6.27
CA LEU A 61 12.43 -5.27 6.93
C LEU A 61 13.08 -6.66 7.03
N ASP A 62 12.95 -7.30 8.19
CA ASP A 62 13.18 -8.74 8.29
C ASP A 62 11.99 -9.54 7.74
N LEU A 63 12.13 -10.88 7.73
CA LEU A 63 11.13 -11.78 7.15
C LEU A 63 9.78 -11.71 7.87
N GLU A 64 9.77 -11.61 9.20
CA GLU A 64 8.53 -11.58 9.98
C GLU A 64 7.84 -10.22 9.83
N GLU A 65 8.61 -9.13 9.86
CA GLU A 65 8.12 -7.77 9.57
C GLU A 65 7.51 -7.68 8.18
N ALA A 66 8.11 -8.35 7.18
CA ALA A 66 7.57 -8.47 5.83
C ALA A 66 6.21 -9.16 5.81
N GLN A 67 6.14 -10.35 6.38
CA GLN A 67 4.98 -11.22 6.34
C GLN A 67 3.80 -10.56 7.06
N ALA A 68 4.07 -9.89 8.18
CA ALA A 68 3.08 -9.09 8.90
C ALA A 68 2.48 -7.99 8.02
N LEU A 69 3.31 -7.20 7.34
CA LEU A 69 2.83 -6.12 6.47
C LEU A 69 2.10 -6.65 5.22
N VAL A 70 2.52 -7.79 4.67
CA VAL A 70 1.85 -8.46 3.54
C VAL A 70 0.46 -8.94 3.95
N ALA A 71 0.36 -9.61 5.09
CA ALA A 71 -0.92 -10.07 5.64
C ALA A 71 -1.87 -8.89 5.88
N VAL A 72 -1.40 -7.81 6.49
CA VAL A 72 -2.19 -6.59 6.70
C VAL A 72 -2.63 -5.95 5.38
N GLY A 73 -1.70 -5.73 4.44
CA GLY A 73 -2.01 -5.09 3.16
C GLY A 73 -3.04 -5.88 2.35
N THR A 74 -2.89 -7.20 2.27
CA THR A 74 -3.82 -8.08 1.54
C THR A 74 -5.19 -8.15 2.22
N ARG A 75 -5.23 -8.21 3.56
CA ARG A 75 -6.48 -8.18 4.33
C ARG A 75 -7.24 -6.87 4.16
N LEU A 76 -6.55 -5.73 4.18
CA LEU A 76 -7.15 -4.41 3.90
C LEU A 76 -7.66 -4.34 2.45
N ALA A 77 -6.89 -4.83 1.49
CA ALA A 77 -7.33 -4.89 0.09
C ALA A 77 -8.59 -5.76 -0.09
N GLN A 78 -8.71 -6.87 0.66
CA GLN A 78 -9.92 -7.70 0.70
C GLN A 78 -11.11 -6.95 1.32
N GLN A 79 -10.91 -6.27 2.46
CA GLN A 79 -11.95 -5.50 3.15
C GLN A 79 -12.50 -4.36 2.28
N HIS A 80 -11.65 -3.71 1.48
CA HIS A 80 -12.01 -2.59 0.61
C HIS A 80 -12.13 -2.97 -0.87
N HIS A 81 -12.29 -4.26 -1.17
CA HIS A 81 -12.25 -4.76 -2.54
C HIS A 81 -13.36 -4.19 -3.44
N ALA A 82 -14.52 -3.85 -2.88
CA ALA A 82 -15.59 -3.17 -3.62
C ALA A 82 -15.18 -1.76 -4.10
N THR A 83 -14.55 -0.96 -3.22
CA THR A 83 -14.03 0.37 -3.56
C THR A 83 -12.92 0.29 -4.60
N ILE A 84 -12.00 -0.67 -4.46
CA ILE A 84 -10.93 -0.94 -5.43
C ILE A 84 -11.52 -1.24 -6.81
N ARG A 85 -12.49 -2.16 -6.90
CA ARG A 85 -13.16 -2.47 -8.17
C ARG A 85 -13.86 -1.27 -8.79
N ALA A 86 -14.55 -0.46 -7.99
CA ALA A 86 -15.24 0.72 -8.48
C ALA A 86 -14.28 1.78 -9.07
N ALA A 87 -13.12 1.97 -8.44
CA ALA A 87 -12.09 2.88 -8.94
C ALA A 87 -11.40 2.34 -10.21
N VAL A 88 -11.07 1.05 -10.26
CA VAL A 88 -10.50 0.40 -11.47
C VAL A 88 -11.48 0.49 -12.64
N ALA A 89 -12.75 0.13 -12.44
CA ALA A 89 -13.77 0.18 -13.50
C ALA A 89 -13.95 1.61 -14.04
N ALA A 90 -13.95 2.62 -13.17
CA ALA A 90 -14.01 4.01 -13.60
C ALA A 90 -12.80 4.42 -14.46
N TRP A 91 -11.61 3.92 -14.13
CA TRP A 91 -10.40 4.18 -14.92
C TRP A 91 -10.47 3.49 -16.29
N GLU A 92 -10.86 2.21 -16.33
CA GLU A 92 -11.01 1.44 -17.58
C GLU A 92 -12.07 2.05 -18.52
N GLU A 93 -13.16 2.58 -17.96
CA GLU A 93 -14.24 3.23 -18.71
C GLU A 93 -13.92 4.69 -19.09
N GLY A 94 -12.76 5.23 -18.72
CA GLY A 94 -12.36 6.62 -18.99
C GLY A 94 -13.14 7.66 -18.18
N ARG A 95 -13.84 7.25 -17.11
CA ARG A 95 -14.60 8.14 -16.22
C ARG A 95 -13.68 8.78 -15.18
N LEU A 96 -12.77 9.63 -15.63
CA LEU A 96 -11.75 10.28 -14.79
C LEU A 96 -12.33 11.16 -13.67
N GLN A 97 -13.58 11.61 -13.80
CA GLN A 97 -14.30 12.41 -12.80
C GLN A 97 -15.07 11.58 -11.76
N HIS A 98 -14.92 10.25 -11.77
CA HIS A 98 -15.60 9.39 -10.80
C HIS A 98 -14.98 9.57 -9.40
N PRO A 99 -15.76 9.87 -8.34
CA PRO A 99 -15.22 10.29 -7.04
C PRO A 99 -14.15 9.34 -6.44
N PRO A 100 -14.37 8.01 -6.37
CA PRO A 100 -13.33 7.08 -5.90
C PRO A 100 -12.00 7.14 -6.64
N LEU A 101 -11.99 7.50 -7.94
CA LEU A 101 -10.78 7.57 -8.73
C LEU A 101 -10.09 8.93 -8.57
N VAL A 102 -10.84 10.04 -8.68
CA VAL A 102 -10.27 11.38 -8.52
C VAL A 102 -9.76 11.60 -7.09
N ASP A 103 -10.54 11.22 -6.07
CA ASP A 103 -10.15 11.32 -4.67
C ASP A 103 -8.89 10.49 -4.39
N TYR A 104 -8.79 9.30 -5.01
CA TYR A 104 -7.62 8.45 -4.89
C TYR A 104 -6.37 9.14 -5.46
N LEU A 105 -6.43 9.65 -6.68
CA LEU A 105 -5.29 10.27 -7.35
C LEU A 105 -4.83 11.54 -6.62
N GLU A 106 -5.76 12.38 -6.18
CA GLU A 106 -5.46 13.59 -5.41
C GLU A 106 -4.80 13.24 -4.06
N ARG A 107 -5.41 12.35 -3.28
CA ARG A 107 -4.85 11.94 -1.98
C ARG A 107 -3.53 11.21 -2.12
N PHE A 108 -3.37 10.38 -3.14
CA PHE A 108 -2.10 9.71 -3.41
C PHE A 108 -1.01 10.70 -3.76
N ALA A 109 -1.31 11.72 -4.59
CA ALA A 109 -0.39 12.79 -4.92
C ALA A 109 0.04 13.59 -3.68
N ASP A 110 -0.88 13.88 -2.76
CA ASP A 110 -0.59 14.54 -1.49
C ASP A 110 0.33 13.68 -0.61
N LEU A 111 -0.04 12.43 -0.37
CA LEU A 111 0.76 11.49 0.43
C LEU A 111 2.17 11.27 -0.16
N TRP A 112 2.27 11.21 -1.49
CA TRP A 112 3.54 11.12 -2.20
C TRP A 112 4.39 12.38 -1.97
N ARG A 113 3.81 13.57 -2.22
CA ARG A 113 4.50 14.86 -2.06
C ARG A 113 4.91 15.15 -0.63
N ASP A 114 4.20 14.64 0.36
CA ASP A 114 4.55 14.82 1.77
C ASP A 114 5.61 13.81 2.19
N ARG A 115 5.44 12.54 1.84
CA ARG A 115 6.19 11.46 2.49
C ARG A 115 7.29 10.81 1.63
N LEU A 116 7.28 10.98 0.30
CA LEU A 116 8.23 10.34 -0.62
C LEU A 116 9.09 11.34 -1.41
N GLN A 117 10.39 11.07 -1.50
CA GLN A 117 11.32 11.84 -2.33
C GLN A 117 11.07 11.55 -3.81
N PRO A 118 10.98 12.57 -4.68
CA PRO A 118 10.53 12.40 -6.05
C PRO A 118 11.58 11.71 -6.92
N ALA A 119 11.14 10.75 -7.74
CA ALA A 119 11.77 10.35 -8.99
C ALA A 119 10.84 10.76 -10.16
N ALA A 120 10.72 12.08 -10.39
CA ALA A 120 9.85 12.75 -11.39
C ALA A 120 8.31 12.60 -11.22
N PRO A 121 7.49 13.65 -11.50
CA PRO A 121 6.02 13.60 -11.36
C PRO A 121 5.31 12.62 -12.31
N SER A 122 5.85 12.42 -13.51
CA SER A 122 5.27 11.53 -14.53
C SER A 122 5.29 10.06 -14.13
N THR A 123 6.13 9.67 -13.17
CA THR A 123 6.15 8.32 -12.62
C THR A 123 5.13 8.12 -11.51
N MET A 124 4.69 9.20 -10.84
CA MET A 124 3.79 9.12 -9.68
C MET A 124 2.38 8.69 -10.09
N GLU A 125 1.78 9.34 -11.09
CA GLU A 125 0.43 8.98 -11.55
C GLU A 125 0.41 7.57 -12.17
N ALA A 126 1.40 7.25 -13.00
CA ALA A 126 1.56 5.90 -13.54
C ALA A 126 1.72 4.84 -12.43
N MET A 127 2.47 5.16 -11.37
CA MET A 127 2.61 4.30 -10.21
C MET A 127 1.29 4.16 -9.44
N ALA A 128 0.55 5.25 -9.25
CA ALA A 128 -0.75 5.23 -8.59
C ALA A 128 -1.73 4.32 -9.34
N LEU A 129 -1.83 4.44 -10.66
CA LEU A 129 -2.69 3.59 -11.48
C LEU A 129 -2.24 2.12 -11.47
N LYS A 130 -0.93 1.87 -11.57
CA LYS A 130 -0.38 0.51 -11.42
C LYS A 130 -0.76 -0.10 -10.06
N LEU A 131 -0.58 0.64 -8.97
CA LEU A 131 -0.92 0.18 -7.62
C LEU A 131 -2.41 -0.07 -7.47
N LEU A 132 -3.27 0.74 -8.10
CA LEU A 132 -4.72 0.54 -8.08
C LEU A 132 -5.11 -0.82 -8.70
N VAL A 133 -4.49 -1.18 -9.83
CA VAL A 133 -4.64 -2.49 -10.47
C VAL A 133 -4.05 -3.60 -9.61
N ASP A 134 -2.85 -3.40 -9.03
CA ASP A 134 -2.22 -4.38 -8.14
C ASP A 134 -3.10 -4.69 -6.91
N LEU A 135 -3.74 -3.67 -6.32
CA LEU A 135 -4.67 -3.82 -5.19
C LEU A 135 -5.87 -4.71 -5.53
N LEU A 136 -6.36 -4.67 -6.77
CA LEU A 136 -7.42 -5.56 -7.22
C LEU A 136 -7.00 -7.02 -7.07
N PHE A 137 -5.76 -7.34 -7.45
CA PHE A 137 -5.22 -8.69 -7.35
C PHE A 137 -4.84 -9.08 -5.93
N TYR A 138 -4.34 -8.15 -5.12
CA TYR A 138 -4.01 -8.39 -3.71
C TYR A 138 -5.25 -8.58 -2.83
N GLY A 139 -6.40 -8.04 -3.24
CA GLY A 139 -7.70 -8.30 -2.61
C GLY A 139 -8.35 -9.64 -3.00
N GLY A 140 -7.75 -10.40 -3.93
CA GLY A 140 -8.29 -11.68 -4.42
C GLY A 140 -7.87 -12.91 -3.60
N PRO A 141 -8.38 -14.11 -3.94
CA PRO A 141 -8.10 -15.36 -3.22
C PRO A 141 -6.60 -15.74 -3.10
N ALA A 142 -5.79 -15.34 -4.08
CA ALA A 142 -4.34 -15.57 -4.10
C ALA A 142 -3.52 -14.31 -3.74
N GLY A 143 -4.16 -13.30 -3.14
CA GLY A 143 -3.57 -11.99 -2.92
C GLY A 143 -2.29 -12.01 -2.09
N LEU A 144 -2.28 -12.80 -1.01
CA LEU A 144 -1.11 -12.98 -0.14
C LEU A 144 0.09 -13.53 -0.91
N GLN A 145 -0.11 -14.63 -1.67
CA GLN A 145 0.95 -15.23 -2.47
C GLN A 145 1.45 -14.27 -3.55
N ARG A 146 0.54 -13.56 -4.24
CA ARG A 146 0.89 -12.59 -5.29
C ARG A 146 1.71 -11.44 -4.76
N LEU A 147 1.30 -10.84 -3.63
CA LEU A 147 2.06 -9.76 -3.02
C LEU A 147 3.41 -10.29 -2.53
N TRP A 148 3.46 -11.46 -1.90
CA TRP A 148 4.72 -12.07 -1.44
C TRP A 148 5.70 -12.28 -2.58
N LEU A 149 5.26 -12.87 -3.70
CA LEU A 149 6.10 -13.08 -4.89
C LEU A 149 6.61 -11.77 -5.48
N ALA A 150 5.75 -10.75 -5.59
CA ALA A 150 6.14 -9.43 -6.08
C ALA A 150 7.26 -8.80 -5.23
N LEU A 151 7.29 -9.06 -3.91
CA LEU A 151 8.35 -8.57 -3.02
C LEU A 151 9.68 -9.31 -3.19
N LEU A 152 9.63 -10.59 -3.59
CA LEU A 152 10.80 -11.41 -3.87
C LEU A 152 11.41 -11.04 -5.22
N GLU A 153 10.58 -10.77 -6.23
CA GLU A 153 11.01 -10.33 -7.57
C GLU A 153 11.73 -8.98 -7.52
N GLU A 154 11.26 -8.02 -6.72
CA GLU A 154 11.96 -6.73 -6.54
C GLU A 154 13.26 -6.83 -5.72
N ALA A 155 13.52 -7.97 -5.07
CA ALA A 155 14.70 -8.18 -4.24
C ALA A 155 15.85 -8.92 -4.94
N GLY A 156 15.60 -9.47 -6.13
CA GLY A 156 16.59 -10.12 -7.00
C GLY A 156 17.11 -9.19 -8.09
#